data_AF-A0A4R4FEG5-F1
#
_entry.id   AF-A0A4R4FEG5-F1
#
_cell.length_a   1.000
_cell.length_b   1.000
_cell.length_c   1.000
_cell.angle_alpha   90.00
_cell.angle_beta   90.00
_cell.angle_gamma   90.00
#
_symmetry.space_group_name_H-M   'P 1'
#
loop_
_entity.id
_entity.type
_entity.pdbx_description
1 polymer ?
#
loop_
_entity_poly.entity_id
_entity_poly.type
_entity_poly.pdbx_seq_one_letter_code
_entity_poly.pdbx_strand_id
1 'polypeptide(L)' 'MRGDEVKELDIVLLKDGRQGTILEMYERGRAYLVEITDDKGKTIDTPIIQKEDIKELVYIT' A
#
# COMPACT_ATOMS: atom_id res chain seq x y z
N MET A 1 19.55 5.73 4.68
CA MET A 1 19.28 4.57 3.81
C MET A 1 18.57 5.09 2.56
N ARG A 2 19.08 4.76 1.38
CA ARG A 2 18.41 5.00 0.08
C ARG A 2 17.76 3.65 -0.25
N GLY A 3 16.43 3.50 -0.15
CA GLY A 3 15.79 2.22 -0.50
C GLY A 3 14.30 2.03 -0.15
N ASP A 4 13.71 2.78 0.79
CA ASP A 4 12.39 2.46 1.36
C ASP A 4 11.27 3.42 0.92
N GLU A 5 11.29 3.90 -0.33
CA GLU A 5 10.23 4.77 -0.83
C GLU A 5 9.16 3.92 -1.54
N VAL A 6 7.99 3.84 -0.93
CA VAL A 6 6.79 3.20 -1.48
C VAL A 6 6.36 3.94 -2.75
N LYS A 7 6.20 3.20 -3.85
CA LYS A 7 5.74 3.71 -5.15
C LYS A 7 4.44 3.03 -5.60
N GLU A 8 3.86 3.56 -6.67
CA GLU A 8 2.74 2.95 -7.36
C GLU A 8 3.06 1.50 -7.77
N LEU A 9 2.06 0.62 -7.63
CA LEU A 9 2.11 -0.84 -7.84
C LEU A 9 2.93 -1.65 -6.84
N ASP A 10 3.60 -1.02 -5.87
CA ASP A 10 4.18 -1.77 -4.76
C ASP A 10 3.09 -2.45 -3.93
N ILE A 11 3.44 -3.61 -3.38
CA ILE A 11 2.59 -4.32 -2.42
C ILE A 11 3.10 -4.02 -1.01
N VAL A 12 2.21 -3.56 -0.15
CA VAL A 12 2.52 -3.21 1.24
C VAL A 12 1.70 -4.06 2.21
N LEU A 13 2.28 -4.30 3.38
CA LEU A 13 1.57 -4.83 4.54
C LEU A 13 1.15 -3.66 5.42
N LEU A 14 -0.13 -3.58 5.76
CA LEU A 14 -0.68 -2.59 6.67
C LEU A 14 -0.55 -3.06 8.12
N LYS A 15 -0.55 -2.11 9.06
CA LYS A 15 -0.46 -2.39 10.50
C LYS A 15 -1.61 -3.23 11.04
N ASP A 16 -2.76 -3.20 10.39
CA ASP A 16 -3.92 -4.03 10.72
C ASP A 16 -3.83 -5.47 10.17
N GLY A 17 -2.75 -5.81 9.45
CA GLY A 17 -2.48 -7.13 8.92
C GLY A 17 -2.98 -7.36 7.50
N ARG A 18 -3.70 -6.41 6.89
CA ARG A 18 -4.12 -6.52 5.48
C ARG A 18 -2.95 -6.20 4.55
N GLN A 19 -2.93 -6.86 3.39
CA GLN A 19 -2.03 -6.49 2.29
C GLN A 19 -2.79 -5.67 1.26
N GLY A 20 -2.09 -4.73 0.63
CA GLY A 20 -2.67 -3.94 -0.44
C GLY A 20 -1.67 -3.45 -1.47
N THR A 21 -2.18 -3.16 -2.66
CA THR A 21 -1.41 -2.62 -3.78
C THR A 21 -1.59 -1.11 -3.81
N ILE A 22 -0.49 -0.36 -3.91
CA ILE A 22 -0.55 1.09 -4.05
C ILE A 22 -1.04 1.43 -5.46
N LEU A 23 -2.19 2.11 -5.56
CA LEU A 23 -2.74 2.56 -6.84
C LEU A 23 -2.38 4.01 -7.16
N GLU A 24 -2.27 4.86 -6.13
CA GLU A 24 -1.94 6.27 -6.30
C GLU A 24 -1.23 6.82 -5.06
N MET A 25 -0.36 7.81 -5.26
CA MET A 25 0.35 8.51 -4.21
C MET A 25 -0.11 9.97 -4.11
N TYR A 26 -0.44 10.42 -2.91
CA TYR A 26 -0.82 11.79 -2.63
C TYR A 26 0.21 12.51 -1.77
N GLU A 27 0.21 13.84 -1.86
CA GLU A 27 0.96 14.74 -0.99
C GLU A 27 2.46 14.38 -0.85
N ARG A 28 3.09 13.94 -1.95
CA ARG A 28 4.50 13.50 -1.96
C ARG A 28 4.75 12.29 -1.03
N GLY A 29 3.85 11.32 -1.06
CA GLY A 29 3.98 10.06 -0.31
C GLY A 29 3.59 10.17 1.17
N ARG A 30 2.70 11.10 1.52
CA ARG A 30 2.10 11.11 2.87
C ARG A 30 0.82 10.29 2.96
N ALA A 31 0.11 10.16 1.85
CA ALA A 31 -1.09 9.33 1.76
C ALA A 31 -1.11 8.53 0.45
N TYR A 32 -1.85 7.43 0.46
CA TYR A 32 -1.87 6.45 -0.64
C TYR A 32 -3.29 5.93 -0.85
N LEU A 33 -3.72 5.81 -2.10
CA LEU A 33 -4.87 5.00 -2.45
C LEU A 33 -4.40 3.55 -2.55
N VAL A 34 -5.02 2.65 -1.80
CA VAL A 34 -4.60 1.24 -1.72
C VAL A 34 -5.74 0.35 -2.15
N GLU A 35 -5.47 -0.61 -3.02
CA GLU A 35 -6.40 -1.70 -3.31
C GLU A 35 -6.19 -2.86 -2.34
N ILE A 36 -7.23 -3.28 -1.64
CA ILE A 36 -7.23 -4.50 -0.82
C ILE A 36 -8.02 -5.57 -1.56
N THR A 37 -7.41 -6.74 -1.74
CA THR A 37 -8.02 -7.89 -2.40
C THR A 37 -8.20 -9.07 -1.45
N ASP A 38 -9.15 -9.95 -1.77
CA ASP A 38 -9.29 -11.26 -1.11
C ASP A 38 -8.27 -12.28 -1.66
N ASP A 39 -8.32 -13.51 -1.14
CA ASP A 39 -7.46 -14.63 -1.55
C ASP A 39 -7.65 -15.07 -3.02
N LYS A 40 -8.68 -14.57 -3.69
CA LYS A 40 -8.98 -14.81 -5.11
C LYS A 40 -8.60 -13.62 -5.99
N GLY A 41 -7.99 -12.58 -5.41
CA GLY A 41 -7.61 -11.37 -6.13
C GLY A 41 -8.79 -10.44 -6.44
N LYS A 42 -9.94 -10.62 -5.80
CA LYS A 42 -11.08 -9.72 -5.97
C LYS A 42 -10.93 -8.54 -5.02
N THR A 43 -11.07 -7.32 -5.55
CA THR A 43 -11.11 -6.09 -4.74
C THR A 43 -12.26 -6.13 -3.73
N ILE A 44 -11.92 -5.91 -2.46
CA ILE A 44 -12.87 -5.84 -1.35
C ILE A 44 -12.95 -4.45 -0.73
N ASP A 45 -11.91 -3.63 -0.88
CA ASP A 45 -11.85 -2.25 -0.37
C ASP A 45 -10.81 -1.43 -1.14
N THR A 46 -10.97 -0.11 -1.17
CA THR A 46 -10.04 0.84 -1.80
C THR A 46 -9.81 2.08 -0.92
N PRO A 47 -9.24 1.94 0.28
CA PRO A 47 -9.10 3.05 1.21
C PRO A 47 -7.97 4.01 0.82
N ILE A 48 -8.09 5.26 1.27
CA ILE A 48 -6.95 6.16 1.39
C ILE A 48 -6.34 5.98 2.77
N ILE A 49 -5.06 5.65 2.83
CA ILE A 49 -4.31 5.46 4.08
C ILE A 49 -3.18 6.48 4.19
N GLN A 50 -2.69 6.71 5.41
CA GLN A 50 -1.49 7.50 5.64
C GLN A 50 -0.25 6.61 5.56
N LYS A 51 0.92 7.22 5.34
CA LYS A 51 2.21 6.51 5.33
C LYS A 51 2.44 5.73 6.62
N GLU A 52 1.99 6.28 7.75
CA GLU A 52 2.13 5.67 9.06
C GLU A 52 1.30 4.39 9.22
N ASP A 53 0.32 4.13 8.36
CA ASP A 53 -0.48 2.89 8.40
C ASP A 53 0.26 1.71 7.74
N ILE A 54 1.30 1.99 6.95
CA ILE A 54 2.14 0.99 6.32
C ILE A 54 3.12 0.42 7.35
N LYS A 55 3.09 -0.90 7.51
CA LYS A 55 4.02 -1.62 8.38
C LYS A 55 5.34 -1.91 7.67
N GLU A 56 5.26 -2.48 6.48
CA GLU A 56 6.42 -2.81 5.66
C GLU A 56 6.04 -2.98 4.19
N LEU A 57 7.04 -2.95 3.33
CA LEU A 57 6.91 -3.21 1.91
C LEU A 57 7.17 -4.70 1.66
N VAL A 58 6.27 -5.36 0.94
CA VAL A 58 6.28 -6.81 0.71
C VAL A 58 6.90 -7.15 -0.64
N TYR A 59 6.60 -6.36 -1.67
CA TYR A 59 7.11 -6.58 -3.03
C TYR A 59 7.37 -5.25 -3.73
N ILE A 60 8.56 -5.14 -4.33
CA ILE A 60 9.01 -4.00 -5.14
C ILE A 60 8.89 -4.41 -6.60
N THR A 61 8.17 -3.63 -7.41
CA THR A 61 8.08 -3.85 -8.85
C THR A 61 9.23 -3.21 -9.64
#